data_AF-A0A7Z9VPQ5-F1
#
_entry.id   AF-A0A7Z9VPQ5-F1
#
_cell.length_a   1.000
_cell.length_b   1.000
_cell.length_c   1.000
_cell.angle_alpha   90.00
_cell.angle_beta   90.00
_cell.angle_gamma   90.00
#
_symmetry.space_group_name_H-M   'P 1'
#
loop_
_entity.id
_entity.type
_entity.pdbx_description
1 polymer ?
#
loop_
_entity_poly.entity_id
_entity_poly.type
_entity_poly.pdbx_seq_one_letter_code
_entity_poly.pdbx_strand_id
1 'polypeptide(L)'
;MTDQRLDLLTDWLEIFFDDENFVITTASDDASFRRYFRIERDNTSFIAMDAPPEKENCEPFIRIAKYLTAGGIHAPKIIDIHSEQGFLLLEDLGNQTFLNV
;
A
#
# COMPACT_ATOMS: atom_id res chain seq x y z
N MET A 1 14.13 12.59 13.83
CA MET A 1 12.82 13.16 13.47
C MET A 1 11.86 11.98 13.37
N THR A 2 10.75 12.02 14.07
CA THR A 2 9.74 10.95 14.06
C THR A 2 8.93 11.04 12.77
N ASP A 3 8.68 9.91 12.11
CA ASP A 3 7.88 9.83 10.89
C ASP A 3 6.40 9.67 11.24
N GLN A 4 5.74 10.79 11.53
CA GLN A 4 4.33 10.80 11.96
C GLN A 4 3.39 10.08 10.99
N ARG A 5 3.71 10.07 9.70
CA ARG A 5 2.90 9.39 8.69
C ARG A 5 3.03 7.87 8.78
N LEU A 6 4.24 7.37 9.05
CA LEU A 6 4.47 5.96 9.29
C LEU A 6 3.78 5.51 10.59
N ASP A 7 3.77 6.33 11.63
CA ASP A 7 3.06 6.04 12.88
C ASP A 7 1.55 5.86 12.61
N LEU A 8 0.92 6.83 11.91
CA LEU A 8 -0.50 6.75 11.52
C LEU A 8 -0.82 5.55 10.63
N LEU A 9 0.09 5.18 9.74
CA LEU A 9 -0.06 4.00 8.89
C LEU A 9 0.02 2.72 9.72
N THR A 10 0.92 2.68 10.71
CA THR A 10 1.08 1.55 11.63
C THR A 10 -0.19 1.36 12.47
N ASP A 11 -0.70 2.43 13.10
CA ASP A 11 -1.96 2.40 13.87
C ASP A 11 -3.12 1.84 13.03
N TRP A 12 -3.22 2.27 11.77
CA TRP A 12 -4.26 1.79 10.86
C TRP A 12 -4.11 0.30 10.53
N LEU A 13 -2.87 -0.18 10.32
CA LEU A 13 -2.61 -1.61 10.09
C LEU A 13 -2.89 -2.46 11.32
N GLU A 14 -2.58 -1.97 12.53
CA GLU A 14 -2.91 -2.66 13.78
C GLU A 14 -4.42 -2.84 13.93
N ILE A 15 -5.21 -1.81 13.60
CA ILE A 15 -6.68 -1.90 13.59
C ILE A 15 -7.16 -2.87 12.51
N PHE A 16 -6.56 -2.88 11.33
CA PHE A 16 -6.94 -3.77 10.24
C PHE A 16 -6.63 -5.24 10.55
N PHE A 17 -5.47 -5.54 11.13
CA PHE A 17 -5.02 -6.90 11.46
C PHE A 17 -5.49 -7.40 12.83
N ASP A 18 -6.01 -6.51 13.69
CA ASP A 18 -6.42 -6.77 15.08
C ASP A 18 -5.25 -7.21 16.00
N ASP A 19 -4.01 -6.88 15.62
CA ASP A 19 -2.78 -7.02 16.42
C ASP A 19 -1.59 -6.29 15.77
N GLU A 20 -0.40 -6.42 16.38
CA GLU A 20 0.87 -5.82 15.94
C GLU A 20 1.82 -6.83 15.26
N ASN A 21 1.33 -8.03 14.89
CA ASN A 21 2.18 -9.12 14.39
C ASN A 21 2.50 -8.96 12.89
N PHE A 22 3.21 -7.90 12.53
CA PHE A 22 3.68 -7.66 11.17
C PHE A 22 5.00 -6.88 11.15
N VAL A 23 5.71 -6.96 10.04
CA VAL A 23 6.94 -6.18 9.81
C VAL A 23 6.72 -5.22 8.65
N ILE A 24 7.03 -3.94 8.87
CA ILE A 24 6.99 -2.90 7.84
C ILE A 24 8.40 -2.67 7.28
N THR A 25 8.55 -2.75 5.97
CA THR A 25 9.79 -2.39 5.24
C THR A 25 9.49 -1.46 4.07
N THR A 26 10.43 -0.64 3.64
CA THR A 26 10.27 0.20 2.43
C THR A 26 10.26 -0.69 1.18
N ALA A 27 9.22 -0.57 0.35
CA ALA A 27 9.09 -1.33 -0.90
C ALA A 27 9.63 -0.56 -2.12
N SER A 28 9.41 0.75 -2.17
CA SER A 28 9.91 1.62 -3.24
C SER A 28 9.94 3.07 -2.78
N ASP A 29 11.01 3.78 -3.17
CA ASP A 29 11.16 5.22 -3.00
C ASP A 29 10.80 6.01 -4.28
N ASP A 30 10.54 5.33 -5.41
CA ASP A 30 10.20 5.98 -6.69
C ASP A 30 8.68 6.09 -6.87
N ALA A 31 8.09 7.03 -6.13
CA ALA A 31 6.64 7.13 -6.01
C ALA A 31 6.11 8.56 -5.85
N SER A 32 6.74 9.57 -6.47
CA SER A 32 6.31 10.98 -6.34
C SER A 32 6.17 11.40 -4.87
N PHE A 33 4.98 11.79 -4.40
CA PHE A 33 4.69 12.08 -2.99
C PHE A 33 4.19 10.89 -2.19
N ARG A 34 3.90 9.77 -2.88
CA ARG A 34 3.50 8.51 -2.26
C ARG A 34 4.69 7.75 -1.73
N ARG A 35 4.44 6.91 -0.75
CA ARG A 35 5.39 5.90 -0.27
C ARG A 35 4.73 4.54 -0.30
N TYR A 36 5.53 3.52 -0.58
CA TYR A 36 5.07 2.14 -0.54
C TYR A 36 5.89 1.37 0.47
N PHE A 37 5.18 0.69 1.36
CA PHE A 37 5.75 -0.19 2.37
C PHE A 37 5.30 -1.62 2.11
N ARG A 38 6.22 -2.56 2.23
CA ARG A 38 5.92 -3.99 2.23
C ARG A 38 5.64 -4.42 3.66
N ILE A 39 4.49 -5.05 3.85
CA ILE A 39 4.02 -5.57 5.13
C ILE A 39 4.14 -7.08 5.08
N GLU A 40 4.95 -7.66 5.96
CA GLU A 40 5.13 -9.11 6.06
C GLU A 40 4.40 -9.64 7.30
N ARG A 41 3.55 -10.66 7.11
CA ARG A 41 2.74 -11.29 8.16
C ARG A 41 2.44 -12.74 7.80
N ASP A 42 2.69 -13.69 8.70
CA ASP A 42 2.29 -15.11 8.56
C ASP A 42 2.56 -15.70 7.16
N ASN A 43 3.79 -15.54 6.66
CA ASN A 43 4.22 -15.98 5.32
C ASN A 43 3.45 -15.35 4.13
N THR A 44 2.66 -14.32 4.38
CA THR A 44 1.96 -13.51 3.40
C THR A 44 2.58 -12.11 3.39
N SER A 45 2.48 -11.43 2.25
CA SER A 45 2.92 -10.06 2.14
C SER A 45 1.88 -9.17 1.46
N PHE A 46 1.90 -7.89 1.83
CA PHE A 46 1.02 -6.85 1.34
C PHE A 46 1.82 -5.60 1.00
N ILE A 47 1.24 -4.71 0.20
CA ILE A 47 1.80 -3.37 -0.03
C ILE A 47 0.87 -2.34 0.60
N ALA A 48 1.36 -1.60 1.58
CA ALA A 48 0.70 -0.42 2.13
C ALA A 48 1.18 0.82 1.37
N MET A 49 0.24 1.57 0.79
CA MET A 49 0.49 2.86 0.14
C MET A 49 0.13 3.99 1.10
N ASP A 50 1.05 4.93 1.27
CA ASP A 50 0.82 6.22 1.95
C ASP A 50 0.83 7.34 0.91
N ALA A 51 -0.34 7.93 0.62
CA ALA A 51 -0.50 9.11 -0.21
C ALA A 51 -1.03 10.27 0.64
N PRO A 52 -0.18 11.16 1.15
CA PRO A 52 -0.63 12.24 2.02
C PRO A 52 -1.76 13.06 1.37
N PRO A 53 -2.97 13.12 1.96
CA PRO A 53 -4.15 13.74 1.32
C PRO A 53 -3.96 15.19 0.89
N GLU A 54 -3.12 15.94 1.60
CA GLU A 54 -2.76 17.32 1.29
C GLU A 54 -1.91 17.45 0.01
N LYS A 55 -1.27 16.36 -0.43
CA LYS A 55 -0.36 16.32 -1.58
C LYS A 55 -0.93 15.54 -2.75
N GLU A 56 -1.65 14.44 -2.50
CA GLU A 56 -2.12 13.55 -3.57
C GLU A 56 -3.44 12.84 -3.20
N ASN A 57 -4.36 12.78 -4.17
CA ASN A 57 -5.64 12.09 -4.02
C ASN A 57 -5.52 10.62 -4.42
N CYS A 58 -6.00 9.70 -3.57
CA CYS A 58 -6.02 8.26 -3.84
C CYS A 58 -7.11 7.82 -4.83
N GLU A 59 -8.18 8.59 -5.02
CA GLU A 59 -9.34 8.22 -5.85
C GLU A 59 -8.99 7.86 -7.30
N PRO A 60 -8.12 8.61 -8.02
CA PRO A 60 -7.67 8.21 -9.34
C PRO A 60 -6.98 6.84 -9.35
N PHE A 61 -6.15 6.54 -8.35
CA PHE A 61 -5.50 5.24 -8.22
C PHE A 61 -6.55 4.13 -8.04
N ILE A 62 -7.47 4.31 -7.08
CA ILE A 62 -8.53 3.35 -6.78
C ILE A 62 -9.37 3.05 -8.02
N ARG A 63 -9.78 4.09 -8.74
CA ARG A 63 -10.61 3.97 -9.95
C ARG A 63 -9.89 3.19 -11.05
N ILE A 64 -8.62 3.51 -11.32
CA ILE A 64 -7.85 2.85 -12.37
C ILE A 64 -7.54 1.40 -11.99
N ALA A 65 -7.13 1.12 -10.75
CA ALA A 65 -6.90 -0.24 -10.28
C ALA A 65 -8.16 -1.11 -10.46
N LYS A 66 -9.33 -0.64 -10.00
CA LYS A 66 -10.60 -1.34 -10.18
C LYS A 66 -10.95 -1.55 -11.67
N TYR A 67 -10.73 -0.54 -12.51
CA TYR A 67 -11.00 -0.64 -13.94
C TYR A 67 -10.12 -1.70 -14.62
N LEU A 68 -8.81 -1.73 -14.31
CA LEU A 68 -7.87 -2.69 -14.85
C LEU A 68 -8.22 -4.12 -14.41
N THR A 69 -8.47 -4.33 -13.11
CA THR A 69 -8.86 -5.65 -12.59
C THR A 69 -10.17 -6.14 -13.22
N ALA A 70 -11.16 -5.26 -13.39
CA ALA A 70 -12.42 -5.60 -14.06
C ALA A 70 -12.23 -5.97 -15.55
N GLY A 71 -11.20 -5.41 -16.20
CA GLY A 71 -10.80 -5.75 -17.57
C GLY A 71 -9.97 -7.04 -17.69
N GLY A 72 -9.74 -7.77 -16.59
CA GLY A 72 -8.91 -8.98 -16.59
C GLY A 72 -7.40 -8.71 -16.63
N ILE A 73 -6.98 -7.45 -16.44
CA ILE A 73 -5.57 -7.09 -16.30
C ILE A 73 -5.10 -7.44 -14.90
N HIS A 74 -3.92 -8.04 -14.81
CA HIS A 74 -3.29 -8.38 -13.54
C HIS A 74 -2.70 -7.12 -12.89
N ALA A 75 -3.56 -6.34 -12.25
CA ALA A 75 -3.21 -5.20 -11.39
C ALA A 75 -3.34 -5.60 -9.91
N PRO A 76 -2.60 -4.96 -8.99
CA PRO A 76 -2.75 -5.21 -7.56
C PRO A 76 -4.19 -5.01 -7.11
N LYS A 77 -4.79 -6.01 -6.45
CA LYS A 77 -6.10 -5.86 -5.82
C LYS A 77 -6.01 -4.89 -4.66
N ILE A 78 -7.07 -4.11 -4.46
CA ILE A 78 -7.24 -3.28 -3.27
C ILE A 78 -7.94 -4.12 -2.20
N ILE A 79 -7.28 -4.27 -1.06
CA ILE A 79 -7.75 -5.06 0.08
C ILE A 79 -8.50 -4.16 1.05
N ASP A 80 -7.94 -2.99 1.37
CA ASP A 80 -8.58 -1.99 2.23
C ASP A 80 -8.22 -0.56 1.84
N ILE A 81 -9.07 0.39 2.25
CA ILE A 81 -9.00 1.82 1.89
C ILE A 81 -9.30 2.67 3.12
N HIS A 82 -8.32 3.46 3.57
CA HIS A 82 -8.54 4.55 4.51
C HIS A 82 -8.38 5.90 3.80
N SER A 83 -9.36 6.27 2.98
CA SER A 83 -9.30 7.44 2.08
C SER A 83 -9.07 8.76 2.79
N GLU A 84 -9.64 8.96 3.99
CA GLU A 84 -9.47 10.19 4.78
C GLU A 84 -8.01 10.45 5.17
N GLN A 85 -7.25 9.38 5.39
CA GLN A 85 -5.82 9.44 5.72
C GLN A 85 -4.94 9.17 4.51
N GLY A 86 -5.52 8.84 3.34
CA GLY A 86 -4.78 8.55 2.13
C GLY A 86 -3.99 7.23 2.18
N PHE A 87 -4.49 6.23 2.91
CA PHE A 87 -3.87 4.92 2.97
C PHE A 87 -4.62 3.88 2.14
N LEU A 88 -3.86 3.01 1.44
CA LEU A 88 -4.39 1.83 0.77
C LEU A 88 -3.60 0.58 1.15
N LEU A 89 -4.29 -0.55 1.31
CA LEU A 89 -3.66 -1.86 1.46
C LEU A 89 -3.90 -2.64 0.18
N LEU A 90 -2.83 -3.13 -0.42
CA LEU A 90 -2.82 -3.73 -1.74
C LEU A 90 -2.25 -5.15 -1.67
N GLU A 91 -2.69 -5.99 -2.61
CA GLU A 91 -2.02 -7.24 -2.94
C GLU A 91 -0.56 -6.98 -3.33
N ASP A 92 0.34 -7.79 -2.81
CA ASP A 92 1.74 -7.74 -3.18
C ASP A 92 2.02 -8.68 -4.37
N LEU A 93 2.52 -8.12 -5.46
CA LEU A 93 2.86 -8.88 -6.67
C LEU A 93 4.28 -9.47 -6.63
N GLY A 94 5.00 -9.29 -5.52
CA GLY A 94 6.37 -9.77 -5.32
C GLY A 94 7.43 -8.82 -5.88
N ASN A 95 8.66 -9.32 -5.96
CA ASN A 95 9.86 -8.52 -6.28
C ASN A 95 10.43 -8.79 -7.68
N GLN A 96 9.85 -9.73 -8.44
CA GLN A 96 10.37 -10.08 -9.75
C GLN A 96 9.84 -9.10 -10.80
N THR A 97 10.74 -8.27 -11.32
CA THR A 97 10.45 -7.40 -12.45
C THR A 97 10.77 -8.12 -13.76
N PHE A 98 10.14 -7.72 -14.87
CA PHE A 98 10.49 -8.22 -16.21
C PHE A 98 11.88 -7.76 -16.71
N LEU A 99 12.53 -6.84 -15.99
CA LEU A 99 13.85 -6.30 -16.33
C LEU A 99 15.00 -7.15 -15.73
N ASN A 100 14.71 -7.99 -14.75
CA ASN A 100 15.68 -8.91 -14.17
C ASN A 100 15.66 -10.23 -14.95
N VAL A 101 16.50 -10.32 -15.98
CA VAL A 101 16.90 -11.55 -16.70
C VAL A 101 18.27 -12.02 -16.25
#